data_AF-A0A842MWY2-F1
#
_entry.id   AF-A0A842MWY2-F1
#
_cell.length_a   1.000
_cell.length_b   1.000
_cell.length_c   1.000
_cell.angle_alpha   90.00
_cell.angle_beta   90.00
_cell.angle_gamma   90.00
#
_symmetry.space_group_name_H-M   'P 1'
#
loop_
_entity.id
_entity.type
_entity.pdbx_description
1 polymer ?
#
loop_
_entity_poly.entity_id
_entity_poly.type
_entity_poly.pdbx_seq_one_letter_code
_entity_poly.pdbx_strand_id
1 'polypeptide(L)'
;MSEGFKASDVLYAVIVPCIVAFLIIAFPHYLAPALDPTLRAIIVFGLGEAILIVAVPMLFGLLWNQWAGGASGFLLGSVYALYVNDSFAAAQAWTPDGMIGDISNLGYVVCAMLTGYIAGALNKGSFSFKRMVGAALTGGIIGGLFLLYTQLISPFGMVTDVYYNLFVTLLPRIVYGIVIPIIAKVFSWYGLILRRM
;
A
#
# COMPACT_ATOMS: atom_id res chain seq x y z
N MET A 1 -8.02 4.39 -38.00
CA MET A 1 -7.02 3.32 -38.21
C MET A 1 -6.74 2.70 -36.86
N SER A 2 -7.13 1.45 -36.62
CA SER A 2 -6.72 0.75 -35.39
C SER A 2 -5.29 0.25 -35.59
N GLU A 3 -4.33 0.81 -34.86
CA GLU A 3 -3.00 0.20 -34.77
C GLU A 3 -3.17 -1.16 -34.08
N GLY A 4 -2.79 -2.25 -34.77
CA GLY A 4 -2.77 -3.58 -34.17
C GLY A 4 -1.72 -3.66 -33.07
N PHE A 5 -1.94 -4.55 -32.09
CA PHE A 5 -1.00 -4.77 -30.99
C PHE A 5 0.38 -5.19 -31.52
N LYS A 6 1.42 -4.51 -31.04
CA LYS A 6 2.83 -4.83 -31.32
C LYS A 6 3.30 -5.91 -30.35
N ALA A 7 4.33 -6.66 -30.73
CA ALA A 7 4.96 -7.65 -29.84
C ALA A 7 5.48 -7.01 -28.54
N SER A 8 5.91 -5.74 -28.60
CA SER A 8 6.27 -4.95 -27.42
C SER A 8 5.09 -4.78 -26.46
N ASP A 9 3.88 -4.61 -26.97
CA ASP A 9 2.69 -4.39 -26.15
C ASP A 9 2.38 -5.66 -25.35
N VAL A 10 2.50 -6.83 -25.97
CA VAL A 10 2.36 -8.13 -25.29
C VAL A 10 3.45 -8.34 -24.23
N LEU A 11 4.71 -8.00 -24.55
CA LEU A 11 5.83 -8.13 -23.61
C LEU A 11 5.62 -7.27 -22.35
N TYR A 12 5.30 -5.99 -22.52
CA TYR A 12 5.19 -5.05 -21.41
C TYR A 12 3.85 -5.12 -20.66
N ALA A 13 2.75 -5.50 -21.33
CA ALA A 13 1.44 -5.58 -20.70
C ALA A 13 1.13 -6.96 -20.10
N VAL A 14 1.77 -8.03 -20.57
CA VAL A 14 1.47 -9.41 -20.11
C VAL A 14 2.69 -10.07 -19.51
N ILE A 15 3.78 -10.24 -20.28
CA ILE A 15 4.91 -11.07 -19.85
C ILE A 15 5.62 -10.47 -18.63
N VAL A 16 5.98 -9.19 -18.68
CA VAL A 16 6.66 -8.51 -17.57
C VAL A 16 5.79 -8.50 -16.30
N PRO A 17 4.51 -8.11 -16.33
CA PRO A 17 3.62 -8.23 -15.17
C PRO A 17 3.48 -9.66 -14.64
N CYS A 18 3.40 -10.68 -15.51
CA CYS A 18 3.35 -12.07 -15.07
C CYS A 18 4.64 -12.50 -14.35
N ILE A 19 5.83 -12.13 -14.86
CA ILE A 19 7.10 -12.40 -14.17
C ILE A 19 7.11 -11.74 -12.80
N VAL A 20 6.70 -10.47 -12.72
CA VAL A 20 6.62 -9.74 -11.44
C VAL A 20 5.62 -10.41 -10.50
N ALA A 21 4.45 -10.83 -10.98
CA ALA A 21 3.46 -11.56 -10.19
C ALA A 21 4.02 -12.88 -9.66
N PHE A 22 4.75 -13.64 -10.49
CA PHE A 22 5.44 -14.86 -10.04
C PHE A 22 6.48 -14.56 -8.97
N LEU A 23 7.26 -13.49 -9.09
CA LEU A 23 8.21 -13.08 -8.06
C LEU A 23 7.49 -12.68 -6.77
N ILE A 24 6.38 -11.94 -6.85
CA ILE A 24 5.56 -11.56 -5.68
C ILE A 24 4.98 -12.77 -4.97
N ILE A 25 4.64 -13.85 -5.68
CA ILE A 25 4.10 -15.09 -5.07
C ILE A 25 5.22 -15.99 -4.54
N ALA A 26 6.24 -16.24 -5.36
CA ALA A 26 7.32 -17.16 -5.05
C ALA A 26 8.19 -16.64 -3.90
N PHE A 27 8.46 -15.32 -3.86
CA PHE A 27 9.36 -14.75 -2.87
C PHE A 27 8.84 -14.94 -1.43
N PRO A 28 7.61 -14.54 -1.04
CA PRO A 28 7.06 -14.85 0.27
C PRO A 28 6.96 -16.35 0.52
N HIS A 29 6.48 -17.14 -0.45
CA HIS A 29 6.24 -18.57 -0.26
C HIS A 29 7.52 -19.35 0.06
N TYR A 30 8.61 -19.09 -0.67
CA TYR A 30 9.87 -19.81 -0.49
C TYR A 30 10.83 -19.15 0.51
N LEU A 31 10.77 -17.82 0.66
CA LEU A 31 11.66 -17.11 1.59
C LEU A 31 11.12 -17.10 3.03
N ALA A 32 9.80 -16.95 3.23
CA ALA A 32 9.24 -16.83 4.58
C ALA A 32 9.55 -18.03 5.50
N PRO A 33 9.56 -19.29 5.03
CA PRO A 33 9.95 -20.43 5.87
C PRO A 33 11.44 -20.43 6.27
N ALA A 34 12.30 -19.77 5.49
CA ALA A 34 13.75 -19.72 5.70
C ALA A 34 14.20 -18.55 6.59
N LEU A 35 13.30 -17.63 6.92
CA LEU A 35 13.57 -16.47 7.77
C LEU A 35 13.15 -16.77 9.21
N ASP A 36 13.90 -16.23 10.18
CA ASP A 36 13.44 -16.24 11.56
C ASP A 36 12.15 -15.41 11.71
N PRO A 37 11.36 -15.62 12.78
CA PRO A 37 10.08 -14.96 12.96
C PRO A 37 10.13 -13.43 12.89
N THR A 38 11.22 -12.80 13.36
CA THR A 38 11.38 -11.34 13.36
C THR A 38 11.69 -10.83 11.96
N LEU A 39 12.64 -11.44 11.25
CA LEU A 39 12.93 -11.06 9.85
C LEU A 39 11.73 -11.31 8.95
N ARG A 40 10.99 -12.39 9.16
CA ARG A 40 9.75 -12.68 8.44
C ARG A 40 8.70 -11.60 8.65
N ALA A 41 8.49 -11.16 9.89
CA ALA A 41 7.56 -10.08 10.22
C ALA A 41 7.92 -8.76 9.51
N ILE A 42 9.21 -8.42 9.44
CA ILE A 42 9.67 -7.17 8.83
C ILE A 42 9.65 -7.24 7.30
N ILE A 43 10.32 -8.25 6.72
CA ILE A 43 10.64 -8.32 5.30
C ILE A 43 9.44 -8.79 4.47
N VAL A 44 8.59 -9.65 5.02
CA VAL A 44 7.47 -10.23 4.28
C VAL A 44 6.19 -9.46 4.59
N PHE A 45 5.81 -9.41 5.87
CA PHE A 45 4.54 -8.79 6.27
C PHE A 45 4.62 -7.26 6.29
N GLY A 46 5.62 -6.69 6.97
CA GLY A 46 5.77 -5.23 7.10
C GLY A 46 6.06 -4.54 5.76
N LEU A 47 6.94 -5.10 4.94
CA LEU A 47 7.23 -4.57 3.61
C LEU A 47 6.03 -4.71 2.66
N GLY A 48 5.33 -5.85 2.70
CA GLY A 48 4.11 -6.08 1.92
C GLY A 48 3.01 -5.07 2.25
N GLU A 49 2.77 -4.85 3.55
CA GLU A 49 1.83 -3.82 4.04
C GLU A 49 2.21 -2.44 3.51
N ALA A 50 3.47 -2.05 3.71
CA ALA A 50 3.92 -0.73 3.38
C ALA A 50 3.87 -0.46 1.87
N ILE A 51 4.15 -1.47 1.04
CA ILE A 51 4.05 -1.32 -0.41
C ILE A 51 2.59 -1.18 -0.86
N LEU A 52 1.74 -2.10 -0.43
CA LEU A 52 0.38 -2.24 -0.94
C LEU A 52 -0.56 -1.15 -0.39
N ILE A 53 -0.42 -0.79 0.88
CA ILE A 53 -1.33 0.16 1.54
C ILE A 53 -0.79 1.59 1.51
N VAL A 54 0.52 1.79 1.38
CA VAL A 54 1.11 3.13 1.50
C VAL A 54 1.82 3.53 0.21
N ALA A 55 2.84 2.80 -0.19
CA ALA A 55 3.78 3.20 -1.23
C ALA A 55 3.11 3.40 -2.59
N VAL A 56 2.42 2.36 -3.07
CA VAL A 56 1.83 2.37 -4.40
C VAL A 56 0.65 3.35 -4.48
N PRO A 57 -0.33 3.34 -3.55
CA PRO A 57 -1.41 4.32 -3.56
C PRO A 57 -0.92 5.77 -3.50
N MET A 58 0.08 6.04 -2.66
CA MET A 58 0.69 7.36 -2.56
C MET A 58 1.42 7.75 -3.84
N LEU A 59 2.18 6.83 -4.46
CA LEU A 59 2.88 7.06 -5.71
C LEU A 59 1.89 7.44 -6.82
N PHE A 60 0.81 6.68 -7.00
CA PHE A 60 -0.24 6.99 -7.97
C PHE A 60 -0.95 8.31 -7.66
N GLY A 61 -1.20 8.60 -6.37
CA GLY A 61 -1.73 9.88 -5.93
C GLY A 61 -0.85 11.05 -6.35
N LEU A 62 0.44 10.98 -6.02
CA LEU A 62 1.41 12.04 -6.31
C LEU A 62 1.66 12.25 -7.80
N LEU A 63 1.78 11.16 -8.57
CA LEU A 63 2.14 11.21 -9.99
C LEU A 63 0.94 11.50 -10.90
N TRP A 64 -0.23 10.90 -10.64
CA TRP A 64 -1.40 11.04 -11.51
C TRP A 64 -2.44 12.00 -10.94
N ASN A 65 -3.19 11.59 -9.91
CA ASN A 65 -4.25 12.39 -9.27
C ASN A 65 -4.88 11.62 -8.09
N GLN A 66 -5.80 12.29 -7.38
CA GLN A 66 -6.53 11.73 -6.25
C GLN A 66 -7.32 10.45 -6.58
N TRP A 67 -7.87 10.34 -7.80
CA TRP A 67 -8.66 9.18 -8.20
C TRP A 67 -7.76 7.98 -8.49
N ALA A 68 -6.62 8.19 -9.16
CA ALA A 68 -5.62 7.15 -9.37
C ALA A 68 -5.05 6.64 -8.04
N GLY A 69 -4.73 7.55 -7.11
CA GLY A 69 -4.29 7.18 -5.76
C GLY A 69 -5.37 6.45 -4.96
N GLY A 70 -6.61 6.94 -4.97
CA GLY A 70 -7.72 6.32 -4.26
C GLY A 70 -8.09 4.94 -4.82
N ALA A 71 -8.13 4.78 -6.15
CA ALA A 71 -8.47 3.51 -6.80
C ALA A 71 -7.38 2.45 -6.61
N SER A 72 -6.10 2.83 -6.77
CA SER A 72 -4.99 1.92 -6.45
C SER A 72 -4.99 1.55 -4.96
N GLY A 73 -5.29 2.50 -4.08
CA GLY A 73 -5.51 2.25 -2.66
C GLY A 73 -6.62 1.24 -2.38
N PHE A 74 -7.78 1.41 -3.02
CA PHE A 74 -8.90 0.46 -2.87
C PHE A 74 -8.50 -0.96 -3.30
N LEU A 75 -7.90 -1.10 -4.49
CA LEU A 75 -7.51 -2.40 -5.03
C LEU A 75 -6.45 -3.07 -4.16
N LEU A 76 -5.35 -2.37 -3.86
CA LEU A 76 -4.22 -2.95 -3.13
C LEU A 76 -4.51 -3.14 -1.65
N GLY A 77 -5.27 -2.23 -1.04
CA GLY A 77 -5.78 -2.39 0.32
C GLY A 77 -6.72 -3.58 0.44
N SER A 78 -7.57 -3.84 -0.56
CA SER A 78 -8.44 -5.03 -0.60
C SER A 78 -7.63 -6.31 -0.73
N VAL A 79 -6.63 -6.34 -1.62
CA VAL A 79 -5.71 -7.47 -1.76
C VAL A 79 -4.96 -7.74 -0.46
N TYR A 80 -4.46 -6.69 0.21
CA TYR A 80 -3.77 -6.87 1.50
C TYR A 80 -4.72 -7.35 2.60
N ALA A 81 -5.94 -6.83 2.69
CA ALA A 81 -6.92 -7.30 3.66
C ALA A 81 -7.25 -8.79 3.45
N LEU A 82 -7.39 -9.24 2.20
CA LEU A 82 -7.56 -10.67 1.89
C LEU A 82 -6.33 -11.49 2.29
N TYR A 83 -5.13 -11.01 1.99
CA TYR A 83 -3.88 -11.66 2.38
C TYR A 83 -3.73 -11.81 3.90
N VAL A 84 -4.09 -10.77 4.68
CA VAL A 84 -4.09 -10.83 6.14
C VAL A 84 -5.08 -11.89 6.61
N ASN A 85 -6.32 -11.85 6.14
CA ASN A 85 -7.32 -12.84 6.52
C ASN A 85 -6.87 -14.28 6.20
N ASP A 86 -6.34 -14.52 5.00
CA ASP A 86 -5.78 -15.82 4.59
C ASP A 86 -4.61 -16.26 5.49
N SER A 87 -3.72 -15.34 5.84
CA SER A 87 -2.59 -15.62 6.75
C SER A 87 -3.05 -16.05 8.14
N PHE A 88 -4.08 -15.41 8.68
CA PHE A 88 -4.66 -15.77 9.98
C PHE A 88 -5.43 -17.09 9.93
N ALA A 89 -6.15 -17.35 8.83
CA ALA A 89 -6.81 -18.63 8.59
C ALA A 89 -5.80 -19.78 8.51
N ALA A 90 -4.71 -19.60 7.75
CA ALA A 90 -3.62 -20.57 7.63
C ALA A 90 -2.90 -20.84 8.96
N ALA A 91 -2.80 -19.83 9.83
CA ALA A 91 -2.22 -19.97 11.17
C ALA A 91 -3.13 -20.71 12.17
N GLN A 92 -4.31 -21.18 11.74
CA GLN A 92 -5.34 -21.75 12.61
C GLN A 92 -5.76 -20.81 13.76
N ALA A 93 -5.52 -19.51 13.61
CA ALA A 93 -6.03 -18.46 14.51
C ALA A 93 -7.50 -18.12 14.19
N TRP A 94 -8.21 -19.08 13.58
CA TRP A 94 -9.60 -18.97 13.16
C TRP A 94 -10.50 -19.18 14.38
N THR A 95 -11.20 -18.12 14.77
CA THR A 95 -12.30 -18.17 15.72
C THR A 95 -13.58 -17.63 15.06
N PRO A 96 -14.78 -18.06 15.49
CA PRO A 96 -16.05 -17.50 15.01
C PRO A 96 -16.16 -15.97 15.20
N ASP A 97 -15.45 -15.42 16.19
CA ASP A 97 -15.28 -13.99 16.47
C ASP A 97 -13.88 -13.47 16.06
N GLY A 98 -13.24 -14.16 15.11
CA GLY A 98 -11.86 -13.95 14.68
C GLY A 98 -11.69 -12.84 13.65
N MET A 99 -10.59 -12.88 12.88
CA MET A 99 -10.36 -11.92 11.77
C MET A 99 -11.42 -11.99 10.65
N ILE A 100 -12.32 -12.97 10.63
CA ILE A 100 -13.43 -13.02 9.67
C ILE A 100 -14.49 -12.00 10.07
N GLY A 101 -14.69 -10.99 9.21
CA GLY A 101 -15.64 -9.92 9.49
C GLY A 101 -15.09 -8.85 10.44
N ASP A 102 -13.82 -8.95 10.87
CA ASP A 102 -13.21 -7.93 11.72
C ASP A 102 -13.04 -6.60 10.97
N ILE A 103 -13.39 -5.51 11.65
CA ILE A 103 -13.38 -4.15 11.12
C ILE A 103 -11.97 -3.64 10.78
N SER A 104 -10.91 -4.20 11.36
CA SER A 104 -9.52 -3.90 10.98
C SER A 104 -9.22 -4.23 9.52
N ASN A 105 -9.90 -5.22 8.93
CA ASN A 105 -9.76 -5.53 7.50
C ASN A 105 -10.23 -4.36 6.62
N LEU A 106 -11.34 -3.72 7.02
CA LEU A 106 -11.81 -2.50 6.37
C LEU A 106 -10.83 -1.34 6.61
N GLY A 107 -10.18 -1.32 7.78
CA GLY A 107 -9.08 -0.42 8.11
C GLY A 107 -7.96 -0.40 7.08
N TYR A 108 -7.51 -1.58 6.62
CA TYR A 108 -6.47 -1.68 5.59
C TYR A 108 -6.91 -1.05 4.26
N VAL A 109 -8.16 -1.30 3.84
CA VAL A 109 -8.72 -0.74 2.60
C VAL A 109 -8.86 0.78 2.70
N VAL A 110 -9.50 1.26 3.76
CA VAL A 110 -9.76 2.70 3.96
C VAL A 110 -8.46 3.49 4.14
N CYS A 111 -7.50 2.96 4.90
CA CYS A 111 -6.17 3.53 5.04
C CYS A 111 -5.51 3.72 3.67
N ALA A 112 -5.48 2.68 2.84
CA ALA A 112 -4.84 2.72 1.53
C ALA A 112 -5.50 3.74 0.60
N MET A 113 -6.84 3.73 0.54
CA MET A 113 -7.63 4.67 -0.25
C MET A 113 -7.35 6.12 0.16
N LEU A 114 -7.44 6.43 1.45
CA LEU A 114 -7.25 7.78 1.96
C LEU A 114 -5.81 8.25 1.75
N THR A 115 -4.82 7.39 1.97
CA THR A 115 -3.41 7.73 1.73
C THR A 115 -3.17 8.16 0.29
N GLY A 116 -3.63 7.38 -0.68
CA GLY A 116 -3.47 7.73 -2.10
C GLY A 116 -4.31 8.94 -2.52
N TYR A 117 -5.58 9.00 -2.09
CA TYR A 117 -6.49 10.08 -2.47
C TYR A 117 -6.03 11.44 -1.93
N ILE A 118 -5.70 11.52 -0.64
CA ILE A 118 -5.24 12.76 0.01
C ILE A 118 -3.91 13.22 -0.59
N ALA A 119 -2.96 12.29 -0.82
CA ALA A 119 -1.69 12.62 -1.47
C ALA A 119 -1.92 13.27 -2.85
N GLY A 120 -2.82 12.72 -3.68
CA GLY A 120 -3.13 13.32 -4.98
C GLY A 120 -3.91 14.63 -4.88
N ALA A 121 -4.88 14.72 -3.98
CA ALA A 121 -5.74 15.89 -3.82
C ALA A 121 -4.94 17.12 -3.34
N LEU A 122 -3.98 16.90 -2.43
CA LEU A 122 -3.10 17.96 -1.92
C LEU A 122 -1.98 18.29 -2.91
N ASN A 123 -1.41 17.29 -3.61
CA ASN A 123 -0.35 17.55 -4.57
C ASN A 123 -0.85 18.33 -5.80
N LYS A 124 -2.10 18.10 -6.25
CA LYS A 124 -2.72 18.70 -7.45
C LYS A 124 -1.79 18.70 -8.68
N GLY A 125 -1.05 17.61 -8.89
CA GLY A 125 -0.12 17.46 -10.01
C GLY A 125 1.15 18.32 -9.93
N SER A 126 1.48 18.88 -8.77
CA SER A 126 2.72 19.64 -8.61
C SER A 126 3.95 18.73 -8.54
N PHE A 127 5.05 19.17 -9.16
CA PHE A 127 6.36 18.53 -9.05
C PHE A 127 7.29 19.21 -8.05
N SER A 128 6.78 20.12 -7.22
CA SER A 128 7.54 20.70 -6.13
C SER A 128 7.75 19.64 -5.05
N PHE A 129 9.01 19.24 -4.81
CA PHE A 129 9.34 18.21 -3.84
C PHE A 129 8.75 18.50 -2.45
N LYS A 130 8.82 19.77 -2.00
CA LYS A 130 8.22 20.22 -0.74
C LYS A 130 6.72 19.92 -0.66
N ARG A 131 5.99 20.16 -1.75
CA ARG A 131 4.55 19.92 -1.81
C ARG A 131 4.23 18.43 -1.87
N MET A 132 5.03 17.65 -2.60
CA MET A 132 4.88 16.20 -2.66
C MET A 132 5.08 15.58 -1.28
N VAL A 133 6.12 15.98 -0.55
CA VAL A 133 6.37 15.54 0.84
C VAL A 133 5.22 15.95 1.76
N GLY A 134 4.76 17.20 1.70
CA GLY A 134 3.64 17.65 2.54
C GLY A 134 2.33 16.90 2.25
N ALA A 135 2.04 16.62 0.97
CA ALA A 135 0.86 15.84 0.56
C ALA A 135 0.97 14.37 1.00
N ALA A 136 2.14 13.77 0.79
CA ALA A 136 2.44 12.39 1.14
C ALA A 136 2.38 12.15 2.66
N LEU A 137 3.02 13.00 3.46
CA LEU A 137 2.96 12.92 4.92
C LEU A 137 1.53 13.08 5.43
N THR A 138 0.78 14.05 4.93
CA THR A 138 -0.63 14.23 5.33
C THR A 138 -1.45 12.99 4.98
N GLY A 139 -1.33 12.46 3.76
CA GLY A 139 -2.05 11.25 3.35
C GLY A 139 -1.66 10.02 4.16
N GLY A 140 -0.37 9.82 4.41
CA GLY A 140 0.13 8.71 5.22
C GLY A 140 -0.35 8.78 6.68
N ILE A 141 -0.26 9.95 7.31
CA ILE A 141 -0.70 10.14 8.70
C ILE A 141 -2.21 9.94 8.83
N ILE A 142 -3.02 10.59 8.00
CA ILE A 142 -4.48 10.47 8.08
C ILE A 142 -4.91 9.03 7.79
N GLY A 143 -4.38 8.39 6.75
CA GLY A 143 -4.68 6.98 6.47
C GLY A 143 -4.30 6.07 7.64
N GLY A 144 -3.10 6.26 8.22
CA GLY A 144 -2.64 5.48 9.38
C GLY A 144 -3.49 5.69 10.64
N LEU A 145 -4.02 6.90 10.88
CA LEU A 145 -4.94 7.14 11.98
C LEU A 145 -6.27 6.40 11.81
N PHE A 146 -6.79 6.30 10.58
CA PHE A 146 -7.98 5.50 10.30
C PHE A 146 -7.71 4.00 10.50
N LEU A 147 -6.53 3.51 10.10
CA LEU A 147 -6.14 2.13 10.39
C LEU A 147 -6.10 1.88 11.90
N LEU A 148 -5.39 2.72 12.65
CA LEU A 148 -5.29 2.59 14.10
C LEU A 148 -6.68 2.63 14.75
N TYR A 149 -7.56 3.54 14.31
CA TYR A 149 -8.92 3.62 14.81
C TYR A 149 -9.67 2.29 14.63
N THR A 150 -9.63 1.70 13.43
CA THR A 150 -10.28 0.40 13.20
C THR A 150 -9.64 -0.75 14.00
N GLN A 151 -8.33 -0.72 14.23
CA GLN A 151 -7.65 -1.71 15.06
C GLN A 151 -8.01 -1.56 16.56
N LEU A 152 -8.27 -0.33 17.04
CA LEU A 152 -8.68 -0.08 18.42
C LEU A 152 -10.09 -0.58 18.73
N ILE A 153 -11.00 -0.54 17.74
CA ILE A 153 -12.38 -1.01 17.90
C ILE A 153 -12.58 -2.46 17.41
N SER A 154 -11.49 -3.13 17.02
CA SER A 154 -11.49 -4.53 16.61
C SER A 154 -11.85 -5.44 17.81
N PRO A 155 -12.90 -6.27 17.70
CA PRO A 155 -13.23 -7.27 18.71
C PRO A 155 -12.12 -8.31 18.92
N PHE A 156 -11.28 -8.51 17.91
CA PHE A 156 -10.14 -9.43 17.95
C PHE A 156 -8.97 -8.91 18.81
N GLY A 157 -9.01 -7.66 19.26
CA GLY A 157 -7.98 -7.10 20.14
C GLY A 157 -6.66 -6.85 19.43
N MET A 158 -6.70 -6.33 18.20
CA MET A 158 -5.50 -5.99 17.41
C MET A 158 -4.56 -5.00 18.12
N VAL A 159 -5.08 -4.19 19.04
CA VAL A 159 -4.29 -3.23 19.83
C VAL A 159 -4.27 -3.67 21.29
N THR A 160 -3.09 -4.10 21.75
CA THR A 160 -2.82 -4.45 23.15
C THR A 160 -2.15 -3.31 23.94
N ASP A 161 -1.40 -2.45 23.25
CA ASP A 161 -0.78 -1.23 23.78
C ASP A 161 -1.00 -0.08 22.78
N VAL A 162 -1.75 0.94 23.18
CA VAL A 162 -2.15 2.05 22.31
C VAL A 162 -0.95 2.87 21.83
N TYR A 163 0.04 3.13 22.69
CA TYR A 163 1.18 3.97 22.33
C TYR A 163 2.14 3.23 21.41
N TYR A 164 2.37 1.95 21.70
CA TYR A 164 3.15 1.09 20.82
C TYR A 164 2.49 0.94 19.46
N ASN A 165 1.18 0.65 19.41
CA ASN A 165 0.44 0.49 18.16
C ASN A 165 0.34 1.78 17.35
N LEU A 166 0.18 2.93 18.01
CA LEU A 166 0.27 4.24 17.35
C LEU A 166 1.63 4.42 16.66
N PHE A 167 2.72 4.08 17.34
CA PHE A 167 4.07 4.19 16.81
C PHE A 167 4.30 3.26 15.63
N VAL A 168 4.01 1.95 15.77
CA VAL A 168 4.24 0.99 14.68
C VAL A 168 3.31 1.16 13.50
N THR A 169 2.10 1.69 13.72
CA THR A 169 1.19 2.03 12.63
C THR A 169 1.67 3.28 11.89
N LEU A 170 1.96 4.39 12.58
CA LEU A 170 2.28 5.66 11.93
C LEU A 170 3.71 5.75 11.38
N LEU A 171 4.70 5.16 12.05
CA LEU A 171 6.11 5.31 11.66
C LEU A 171 6.36 4.87 10.21
N PRO A 172 5.92 3.70 9.73
CA PRO A 172 6.05 3.33 8.33
C PRO A 172 5.41 4.35 7.40
N ARG A 173 4.19 4.84 7.71
CA ARG A 173 3.51 5.83 6.85
C ARG A 173 4.27 7.14 6.77
N ILE A 174 4.93 7.57 7.85
CA ILE A 174 5.78 8.75 7.86
C ILE A 174 7.04 8.52 7.02
N VAL A 175 7.71 7.37 7.20
CA VAL A 175 8.91 7.00 6.43
C VAL A 175 8.60 6.96 4.93
N TYR A 176 7.55 6.24 4.54
CA TYR A 176 7.11 6.18 3.14
C TYR A 176 6.58 7.53 2.63
N GLY A 177 5.99 8.34 3.51
CA GLY A 177 5.63 9.74 3.24
C GLY A 177 6.81 10.63 2.86
N ILE A 178 8.06 10.20 3.11
CA ILE A 178 9.29 10.85 2.68
C ILE A 178 9.90 10.12 1.47
N VAL A 179 10.00 8.80 1.53
CA VAL A 179 10.64 7.97 0.49
C VAL A 179 9.89 8.06 -0.85
N ILE A 180 8.57 8.00 -0.83
CA ILE A 180 7.76 7.96 -2.06
C ILE A 180 7.80 9.27 -2.85
N PRO A 181 7.74 10.46 -2.22
CA PRO A 181 8.04 11.71 -2.92
C PRO A 181 9.39 11.73 -3.64
N ILE A 182 10.44 11.10 -3.09
CA ILE A 182 11.75 11.01 -3.74
C ILE A 182 11.63 10.18 -5.02
N ILE A 183 11.04 8.99 -4.93
CA ILE A 183 10.81 8.10 -6.08
C ILE A 183 9.94 8.80 -7.12
N ALA A 184 8.82 9.38 -6.71
CA ALA A 184 7.92 10.12 -7.57
C ALA A 184 8.62 11.30 -8.27
N LYS A 185 9.52 11.99 -7.56
CA LYS A 185 10.31 13.10 -8.14
C LYS A 185 11.26 12.58 -9.21
N VAL A 186 11.94 11.46 -8.99
CA VAL A 186 12.79 10.82 -9.99
C VAL A 186 11.97 10.40 -11.21
N PHE A 187 10.79 9.79 -11.03
CA PHE A 187 9.91 9.41 -12.14
C PHE A 187 9.47 10.62 -12.98
N SER A 188 9.27 11.77 -12.34
CA SER A 188 8.94 13.02 -13.05
C SER A 188 10.04 13.52 -13.97
N TRP A 189 11.31 13.16 -13.71
CA TRP A 189 12.45 13.55 -14.58
C TRP A 189 12.47 12.78 -15.90
N TYR A 190 11.99 11.53 -15.90
CA TYR A 190 11.97 10.66 -17.08
C TYR A 190 10.70 10.81 -17.93
N GLY A 191 9.83 11.78 -17.63
CA GLY A 191 8.63 12.04 -18.43
C GLY A 191 7.57 10.94 -18.37
N LEU A 192 7.62 10.05 -17.37
CA LEU A 192 6.67 8.95 -17.17
C LEU A 192 5.26 9.39 -16.72
N ILE A 193 4.90 10.66 -16.94
CA ILE A 193 3.68 11.27 -16.40
C ILE A 193 2.89 11.96 -17.50
N LEU A 194 1.59 11.68 -17.56
CA LEU A 194 0.62 12.43 -18.36
C LEU A 194 0.67 13.91 -17.95
N ARG A 195 1.28 14.75 -18.78
CA ARG A 195 1.14 16.21 -18.63
C ARG A 195 -0.35 16.53 -18.73
N ARG A 196 -0.91 17.15 -17.68
CA ARG A 196 -2.17 17.88 -17.84
C ARG A 196 -1.89 18.99 -18.86
N MET A 197 -2.38 18.81 -20.09
CA MET A 197 -2.58 19.89 -21.04
C MET A 197 -3.67 20.82 -20.51
#